data_AF-A0A1H8F581-F1
#
_entry.id   AF-A0A1H8F581-F1
#
_cell.length_a   1.000
_cell.length_b   1.000
_cell.length_c   1.000
_cell.angle_alpha   90.00
_cell.angle_beta   90.00
_cell.angle_gamma   90.00
#
_symmetry.space_group_name_H-M   'P 1'
#
loop_
_entity.id
_entity.type
_entity.pdbx_description
1 polymer ?
#
loop_
_entity_poly.entity_id
_entity_poly.type
_entity_poly.pdbx_seq_one_letter_code
_entity_poly.pdbx_strand_id
1 'polypeptide(L)'
;MRGLKLFVVAAGMTIASSAQAAPQSFYGKTLRVSWNEARSQRVQGEGAFKSVSIPLSFTVYVSTKGQLFKRLTSTTANGRTSGSKDRVGDSGSGADGAGAVTFQGNTLISTANNHGLGRRIRVTFDGGSSCSAEVLTGKSGGGAATVRSNATGKMLEFESVSAGPASCSVQEGNVFAN
;
A
#
# COMPACT_ATOMS: atom_id res chain seq x y z
N MET A 1 -63.17 -21.86 1.91
CA MET A 1 -62.51 -20.54 2.05
C MET A 1 -61.01 -20.73 1.82
N ARG A 2 -60.47 -20.39 0.63
CA ARG A 2 -59.04 -20.51 0.31
C ARG A 2 -58.41 -19.11 0.38
N GLY A 3 -57.56 -18.89 1.39
CA GLY A 3 -56.85 -17.63 1.61
C GLY A 3 -55.65 -17.49 0.68
N LEU A 4 -55.61 -16.39 -0.07
CA LEU A 4 -54.51 -15.99 -0.95
C LEU A 4 -53.39 -15.36 -0.09
N LYS A 5 -52.24 -16.02 0.04
CA LYS A 5 -51.07 -15.46 0.73
C LYS A 5 -50.30 -14.55 -0.23
N LEU A 6 -50.33 -13.24 0.02
CA LEU A 6 -49.50 -12.25 -0.67
C LEU A 6 -48.04 -12.44 -0.25
N PHE A 7 -47.15 -12.72 -1.21
CA PHE A 7 -45.71 -12.66 -1.01
C PHE A 7 -45.22 -11.25 -1.40
N VAL A 8 -44.73 -10.49 -0.42
CA VAL A 8 -44.01 -9.23 -0.66
C VAL A 8 -42.56 -9.56 -0.99
N VAL A 9 -42.15 -9.32 -2.24
CA VAL A 9 -40.76 -9.45 -2.68
C VAL A 9 -40.05 -8.12 -2.37
N ALA A 10 -39.20 -8.12 -1.33
CA ALA A 10 -38.31 -7.00 -1.04
C ALA A 10 -37.15 -7.00 -2.05
N ALA A 11 -37.19 -6.09 -3.02
CA ALA A 11 -36.10 -5.85 -3.96
C ALA A 11 -34.94 -5.15 -3.23
N GLY A 12 -33.93 -5.93 -2.84
CA GLY A 12 -32.69 -5.41 -2.26
C GLY A 12 -31.88 -4.64 -3.31
N MET A 13 -31.84 -3.31 -3.21
CA MET A 13 -30.88 -2.47 -3.94
C MET A 13 -29.46 -2.84 -3.48
N THR A 14 -28.74 -3.57 -4.31
CA THR A 14 -27.31 -3.75 -4.18
C THR A 14 -26.64 -2.47 -4.70
N ILE A 15 -26.15 -1.63 -3.79
CA ILE A 15 -25.35 -0.46 -4.15
C ILE A 15 -23.99 -1.01 -4.61
N ALA A 16 -23.79 -1.03 -5.92
CA ALA A 16 -22.48 -1.32 -6.50
C ALA A 16 -21.55 -0.15 -6.15
N SER A 17 -20.66 -0.35 -5.17
CA SER A 17 -19.54 0.55 -4.93
C SER A 17 -18.60 0.47 -6.12
N SER A 18 -18.77 1.36 -7.10
CA SER A 18 -17.79 1.55 -8.17
C SER A 18 -16.50 2.07 -7.55
N ALA A 19 -15.37 1.45 -7.93
CA ALA A 19 -14.06 1.97 -7.57
C ALA A 19 -13.98 3.43 -8.06
N GLN A 20 -13.86 4.37 -7.12
CA GLN A 20 -13.89 5.78 -7.44
C GLN A 20 -12.64 6.11 -8.25
N ALA A 21 -12.85 6.58 -9.49
CA ALA A 21 -11.76 7.02 -10.34
C ALA A 21 -10.92 8.08 -9.61
N ALA A 22 -9.63 8.14 -9.91
CA ALA A 22 -8.77 9.17 -9.33
C ALA A 22 -9.36 10.56 -9.63
N PRO A 23 -9.45 11.48 -8.64
CA PRO A 23 -9.89 12.83 -8.91
C PRO A 23 -8.96 13.50 -9.93
N GLN A 24 -9.52 14.36 -10.78
CA GLN A 24 -8.76 15.04 -11.84
C GLN A 24 -7.58 15.86 -11.30
N SER A 25 -7.65 16.34 -10.05
CA SER A 25 -6.54 17.05 -9.41
C SER A 25 -5.26 16.20 -9.30
N PHE A 26 -5.37 14.86 -9.26
CA PHE A 26 -4.22 13.97 -9.25
C PHE A 26 -3.63 13.71 -10.65
N TYR A 27 -4.33 14.09 -11.73
CA TYR A 27 -3.92 13.68 -13.07
C TYR A 27 -2.59 14.33 -13.47
N GLY A 28 -1.72 13.51 -14.05
CA GLY A 28 -0.37 13.91 -14.40
C GLY A 28 0.55 14.10 -13.21
N LYS A 29 0.13 13.75 -11.98
CA LYS A 29 0.92 13.95 -10.77
C LYS A 29 1.55 12.64 -10.30
N THR A 30 2.77 12.78 -9.79
CA THR A 30 3.44 11.78 -8.98
C THR A 30 3.44 12.21 -7.52
N LEU A 31 2.97 11.32 -6.65
CA LEU A 31 3.07 11.42 -5.20
C LEU A 31 4.16 10.48 -4.71
N ARG A 32 5.05 10.97 -3.85
CA ARG A 32 6.08 10.16 -3.20
C ARG A 32 6.00 10.31 -1.69
N VAL A 33 5.79 9.18 -1.04
CA VAL A 33 5.81 9.02 0.42
C VAL A 33 7.09 8.32 0.82
N SER A 34 7.78 8.81 1.84
CA SER A 34 9.00 8.16 2.37
C SER A 34 8.98 8.11 3.89
N TRP A 35 9.38 6.97 4.46
CA TRP A 35 9.45 6.73 5.91
C TRP A 35 10.52 5.70 6.25
N ASN A 36 10.88 5.62 7.52
CA ASN A 36 11.66 4.51 8.06
C ASN A 36 10.75 3.52 8.79
N GLU A 37 10.98 2.23 8.60
CA GLU A 37 10.27 1.16 9.29
C GLU A 37 11.21 0.46 10.26
N ALA A 38 10.87 0.49 11.54
CA ALA A 38 11.61 -0.19 12.61
C ALA A 38 11.11 -1.64 12.72
N ARG A 39 12.03 -2.60 12.81
CA ARG A 39 11.70 -4.03 12.75
C ARG A 39 12.57 -4.84 13.71
N SER A 40 11.97 -5.78 14.43
CA SER A 40 12.68 -6.93 15.01
C SER A 40 12.55 -8.08 14.01
N GLN A 41 13.62 -8.38 13.27
CA GLN A 41 13.58 -9.36 12.19
C GLN A 41 14.73 -10.37 12.22
N ARG A 42 14.55 -11.54 11.61
CA ARG A 42 15.62 -12.49 11.27
C ARG A 42 15.36 -13.12 9.91
N VAL A 43 16.37 -13.75 9.32
CA VAL A 43 16.09 -14.72 8.24
C VAL A 43 15.47 -15.95 8.88
N GLN A 44 14.47 -16.53 8.24
CA GLN A 44 13.83 -17.74 8.71
C GLN A 44 14.87 -18.85 8.96
N GLY A 45 14.81 -19.46 10.15
CA GLY A 45 15.74 -20.50 10.58
C GLY A 45 17.07 -20.00 11.15
N GLU A 46 17.36 -18.69 11.12
CA GLU A 46 18.47 -18.11 11.88
C GLU A 46 18.11 -18.00 13.37
N GLY A 47 19.12 -17.77 14.23
CA GLY A 47 18.97 -17.70 15.68
C GLY A 47 18.17 -16.49 16.16
N ALA A 48 18.85 -15.53 16.79
CA ALA A 48 18.20 -14.38 17.42
C ALA A 48 17.61 -13.39 16.40
N PHE A 49 16.51 -12.74 16.80
CA PHE A 49 16.00 -11.57 16.10
C PHE A 49 16.95 -10.38 16.27
N LYS A 50 17.03 -9.53 15.25
CA LYS A 50 17.82 -8.29 15.26
C LYS A 50 16.93 -7.08 14.98
N SER A 51 17.22 -6.00 15.70
CA SER A 51 16.61 -4.70 15.44
C SER A 51 17.24 -4.08 14.19
N VAL A 52 16.41 -3.65 13.24
CA VAL A 52 16.83 -2.93 12.03
C VAL A 52 15.87 -1.80 11.73
N SER A 53 16.39 -0.74 11.11
CA SER A 53 15.59 0.34 10.53
C SER A 53 15.77 0.33 9.02
N ILE A 54 14.66 0.24 8.28
CA ILE A 54 14.68 0.12 6.82
C ILE A 54 13.98 1.34 6.21
N PRO A 55 14.68 2.14 5.37
CA PRO A 55 14.03 3.19 4.61
C PRO A 55 13.14 2.59 3.51
N LEU A 56 11.92 3.10 3.40
CA LEU A 56 10.97 2.78 2.34
C LEU A 56 10.51 4.04 1.60
N SER A 57 10.21 3.86 0.33
CA SER A 57 9.58 4.86 -0.51
C SER A 57 8.41 4.25 -1.28
N PHE A 58 7.22 4.84 -1.12
CA PHE A 58 6.04 4.53 -1.89
C PHE A 58 5.80 5.64 -2.90
N THR A 59 5.75 5.28 -4.17
CA THR A 59 5.56 6.21 -5.28
C THR A 59 4.27 5.85 -6.01
N VAL A 60 3.42 6.83 -6.27
CA VAL A 60 2.20 6.69 -7.07
C VAL A 60 2.21 7.74 -8.16
N TYR A 61 1.94 7.33 -9.39
CA TYR A 61 1.65 8.23 -10.50
C TYR A 61 0.23 7.99 -10.97
N VAL A 62 -0.52 9.08 -11.16
CA VAL A 62 -1.83 9.03 -11.82
C VAL A 62 -1.69 9.67 -13.19
N SER A 63 -1.93 8.89 -14.24
CA SER A 63 -1.80 9.38 -15.61
C SER A 63 -2.83 10.44 -15.95
N THR A 64 -2.61 11.14 -17.06
CA THR A 64 -3.60 12.08 -17.61
C THR A 64 -4.91 11.41 -18.04
N LYS A 65 -4.92 10.06 -18.13
CA LYS A 65 -6.11 9.24 -18.38
C LYS A 65 -6.70 8.64 -17.10
N GLY A 66 -6.21 9.05 -15.93
CA GLY A 66 -6.65 8.52 -14.62
C GLY A 66 -6.13 7.13 -14.27
N GLN A 67 -5.16 6.59 -15.03
CA GLN A 67 -4.59 5.27 -14.74
C GLN A 67 -3.56 5.37 -13.62
N LEU A 68 -3.59 4.41 -12.70
CA LEU A 68 -2.71 4.41 -11.54
C LEU A 68 -1.52 3.48 -11.73
N PHE A 69 -0.34 4.01 -11.45
CA PHE A 69 0.93 3.30 -11.38
C PHE A 69 1.49 3.46 -9.97
N LYS A 70 2.00 2.39 -9.39
CA LYS A 70 2.59 2.45 -8.05
C LYS A 70 3.83 1.57 -7.92
N ARG A 71 4.69 1.95 -6.99
CA ARG A 71 5.91 1.23 -6.63
C ARG A 71 6.19 1.41 -5.15
N LEU A 72 6.43 0.30 -4.46
CA LEU A 72 7.09 0.32 -3.16
C LEU A 72 8.54 -0.11 -3.35
N THR A 73 9.45 0.65 -2.77
CA THR A 73 10.88 0.36 -2.77
C THR A 73 11.38 0.37 -1.35
N SER A 74 12.24 -0.59 -1.00
CA SER A 74 13.04 -0.54 0.22
C SER A 74 14.52 -0.46 -0.14
N THR A 75 15.30 0.27 0.64
CA THR A 75 16.75 0.38 0.44
C THR A 75 17.46 -0.32 1.58
N THR A 76 18.50 -1.11 1.29
CA THR A 76 19.33 -1.71 2.35
C THR A 76 20.17 -0.65 3.05
N ALA A 77 20.66 -0.95 4.26
CA ALA A 77 21.55 -0.06 5.03
C ALA A 77 22.80 0.39 4.25
N ASN A 78 23.23 -0.36 3.23
CA ASN A 78 24.40 -0.04 2.39
C ASN A 78 24.02 0.81 1.15
N GLY A 79 22.84 1.44 1.13
CA GLY A 79 22.38 2.29 0.03
C GLY A 79 21.98 1.56 -1.25
N ARG A 80 22.13 0.22 -1.30
CA ARG A 80 21.67 -0.57 -2.45
C ARG A 80 20.15 -0.70 -2.42
N THR A 81 19.50 -0.27 -3.51
CA THR A 81 18.06 -0.46 -3.74
C THR A 81 17.72 -1.94 -3.63
N SER A 82 16.84 -2.27 -2.70
CA SER A 82 16.54 -3.63 -2.28
C SER A 82 15.20 -4.08 -2.89
N GLY A 83 15.19 -4.18 -4.22
CA GLY A 83 14.01 -4.58 -4.99
C GLY A 83 12.96 -3.48 -5.12
N SER A 84 12.38 -3.40 -6.31
CA SER A 84 11.27 -2.52 -6.67
C SER A 84 10.33 -3.34 -7.55
N LYS A 85 9.02 -3.21 -7.36
CA LYS A 85 8.03 -3.76 -8.28
C LYS A 85 7.03 -2.69 -8.66
N ASP A 86 6.93 -2.45 -9.97
CA ASP A 86 5.90 -1.60 -10.54
C ASP A 86 4.60 -2.36 -10.65
N ARG A 87 3.50 -1.66 -10.37
CA ARG A 87 2.15 -2.19 -10.50
C ARG A 87 1.27 -1.20 -11.21
N VAL A 88 0.40 -1.74 -12.06
CA VAL A 88 -0.71 -1.02 -12.70
C VAL A 88 -2.00 -1.53 -12.08
N GLY A 89 -2.80 -0.65 -11.49
CA GLY A 89 -4.06 -1.03 -10.85
C GLY A 89 -3.90 -1.83 -9.53
N ASP A 90 -4.87 -2.73 -9.27
CA ASP A 90 -5.04 -3.47 -8.00
C ASP A 90 -4.50 -4.93 -8.06
N SER A 91 -4.07 -5.41 -9.23
CA SER A 91 -3.73 -6.83 -9.39
C SER A 91 -2.25 -7.16 -9.12
N GLY A 92 -2.00 -8.26 -8.39
CA GLY A 92 -0.69 -8.93 -8.30
C GLY A 92 -0.33 -9.50 -6.93
N SER A 93 0.45 -10.59 -6.90
CA SER A 93 1.09 -11.14 -5.69
C SER A 93 2.57 -10.72 -5.64
N GLY A 94 3.00 -10.13 -4.53
CA GLY A 94 4.37 -9.64 -4.30
C GLY A 94 4.55 -9.18 -2.85
N ALA A 95 5.74 -8.71 -2.45
CA ALA A 95 5.94 -8.33 -1.05
C ALA A 95 5.18 -7.07 -0.60
N ASP A 96 4.54 -6.39 -1.56
CA ASP A 96 3.60 -5.29 -1.33
C ASP A 96 2.16 -5.80 -1.17
N GLY A 97 1.95 -7.13 -1.20
CA GLY A 97 0.64 -7.75 -1.17
C GLY A 97 -0.18 -7.57 -2.46
N ALA A 98 -1.34 -8.24 -2.50
CA ALA A 98 -2.44 -7.81 -3.35
C ALA A 98 -3.05 -6.58 -2.67
N GLY A 99 -2.59 -5.40 -3.08
CA GLY A 99 -2.92 -4.17 -2.39
C GLY A 99 -3.81 -3.26 -3.21
N ALA A 100 -4.92 -2.80 -2.64
CA ALA A 100 -5.78 -1.82 -3.27
C ALA A 100 -5.22 -0.41 -3.17
N VAL A 101 -5.49 0.40 -4.18
CA VAL A 101 -5.42 1.86 -4.06
C VAL A 101 -6.80 2.42 -4.37
N THR A 102 -7.34 3.18 -3.42
CA THR A 102 -8.64 3.84 -3.55
C THR A 102 -8.51 5.32 -3.31
N PHE A 103 -9.42 6.08 -3.91
CA PHE A 103 -9.54 7.52 -3.69
C PHE A 103 -10.81 7.81 -2.90
N GLN A 104 -10.69 8.71 -1.93
CA GLN A 104 -11.77 9.23 -1.11
C GLN A 104 -11.64 10.76 -1.09
N GLY A 105 -12.26 11.40 -2.09
CA GLY A 105 -12.01 12.82 -2.37
C GLY A 105 -10.51 13.08 -2.59
N ASN A 106 -9.96 14.02 -1.83
CA ASN A 106 -8.54 14.39 -1.85
C ASN A 106 -7.59 13.42 -1.14
N THR A 107 -8.10 12.27 -0.66
CA THR A 107 -7.29 11.26 0.03
C THR A 107 -7.06 10.04 -0.86
N LEU A 108 -5.81 9.66 -1.04
CA LEU A 108 -5.42 8.35 -1.56
C LEU A 108 -5.19 7.40 -0.40
N ILE A 109 -5.78 6.21 -0.47
CA ILE A 109 -5.57 5.13 0.51
C ILE A 109 -5.01 3.93 -0.23
N SER A 110 -3.81 3.50 0.15
CA SER A 110 -3.25 2.23 -0.26
C SER A 110 -3.27 1.25 0.90
N THR A 111 -3.79 0.05 0.67
CA THR A 111 -3.69 -1.08 1.60
C THR A 111 -2.87 -2.18 0.96
N ALA A 112 -2.19 -2.96 1.79
CA ALA A 112 -1.33 -4.06 1.36
C ALA A 112 -1.32 -5.14 2.44
N ASN A 113 -1.52 -6.39 2.07
CA ASN A 113 -1.36 -7.54 2.95
C ASN A 113 -0.33 -8.52 2.38
N ASN A 114 0.67 -8.88 3.17
CA ASN A 114 1.73 -9.77 2.73
C ASN A 114 2.05 -10.78 3.83
N HIS A 115 1.46 -11.97 3.74
CA HIS A 115 1.80 -13.15 4.56
C HIS A 115 2.01 -12.85 6.06
N GLY A 116 1.10 -12.09 6.64
CA GLY A 116 1.10 -11.76 8.07
C GLY A 116 1.51 -10.33 8.41
N LEU A 117 1.94 -9.53 7.42
CA LEU A 117 2.08 -8.07 7.56
C LEU A 117 0.95 -7.35 6.84
N GLY A 118 0.40 -6.33 7.49
CA GLY A 118 -0.54 -5.38 6.91
C GLY A 118 0.09 -3.99 6.86
N ARG A 119 -0.08 -3.29 5.75
CA ARG A 119 0.31 -1.88 5.61
C ARG A 119 -0.87 -1.06 5.08
N ARG A 120 -1.06 0.13 5.66
CA ARG A 120 -1.95 1.17 5.17
C ARG A 120 -1.16 2.45 4.99
N ILE A 121 -1.19 3.01 3.79
CA ILE A 121 -0.63 4.32 3.46
C ILE A 121 -1.79 5.24 3.13
N ARG A 122 -1.93 6.33 3.88
CA ARG A 122 -2.90 7.38 3.62
C ARG A 122 -2.14 8.61 3.14
N VAL A 123 -2.52 9.17 2.01
CA VAL A 123 -1.96 10.41 1.46
C VAL A 123 -3.09 11.40 1.30
N THR A 124 -2.99 12.55 1.95
CA THR A 124 -3.93 13.67 1.76
C THR A 124 -3.26 14.69 0.85
N PHE A 125 -3.91 14.98 -0.28
CA PHE A 125 -3.39 15.88 -1.31
C PHE A 125 -4.19 17.18 -1.33
N ASP A 126 -3.52 18.32 -1.38
CA ASP A 126 -4.16 19.64 -1.35
C ASP A 126 -4.81 20.04 -2.69
N GLY A 127 -4.51 19.33 -3.78
CA GLY A 127 -4.96 19.67 -5.12
C GLY A 127 -3.92 20.40 -5.98
N GLY A 128 -2.77 20.77 -5.41
CA GLY A 128 -1.67 21.48 -6.06
C GLY A 128 -0.35 20.74 -5.97
N SER A 129 0.56 21.24 -5.14
CA SER A 129 1.94 20.74 -5.02
C SER A 129 2.31 20.25 -3.62
N SER A 130 1.33 20.14 -2.70
CA SER A 130 1.58 19.69 -1.33
C SER A 130 0.78 18.45 -0.97
N CYS A 131 1.34 17.64 -0.08
CA CYS A 131 0.65 16.50 0.49
C CYS A 131 1.14 16.19 1.89
N SER A 132 0.31 15.50 2.66
CA SER A 132 0.68 14.86 3.92
C SER A 132 0.46 13.36 3.83
N ALA A 133 1.20 12.59 4.63
CA ALA A 133 1.09 11.15 4.62
C ALA A 133 1.13 10.55 6.03
N GLU A 134 0.37 9.46 6.19
CA GLU A 134 0.40 8.60 7.37
C GLU A 134 0.64 7.17 6.89
N VAL A 135 1.56 6.46 7.56
CA VAL A 135 1.83 5.06 7.29
C VAL A 135 1.61 4.26 8.55
N LEU A 136 0.77 3.24 8.46
CA LEU A 136 0.59 2.23 9.48
C LEU A 136 1.10 0.91 8.93
N THR A 137 1.95 0.25 9.69
CA THR A 137 2.39 -1.13 9.42
C THR A 137 2.22 -1.94 10.69
N GLY A 138 1.68 -3.15 10.57
CA GLY A 138 1.48 -4.05 11.68
C GLY A 138 1.53 -5.51 11.26
N LYS A 139 1.68 -6.39 12.26
CA LYS A 139 1.60 -7.85 12.07
C LYS A 139 0.23 -8.37 12.45
N SER A 140 -0.23 -9.42 11.79
CA SER A 140 -1.41 -10.16 12.19
C SER A 140 -1.05 -11.23 13.23
N GLY A 141 -1.80 -11.31 14.32
CA GLY A 141 -1.68 -12.38 15.31
C GLY A 141 -0.49 -12.27 16.27
N GLY A 142 -0.38 -13.25 17.18
CA GLY A 142 0.60 -13.26 18.26
C GLY A 142 2.02 -13.67 17.82
N GLY A 143 2.14 -14.55 16.82
CA GLY A 143 3.43 -15.07 16.34
C GLY A 143 4.22 -14.09 15.47
N ALA A 144 5.34 -14.58 14.93
CA ALA A 144 6.12 -13.86 13.93
C ALA A 144 5.39 -13.85 12.58
N ALA A 145 5.42 -12.71 11.88
CA ALA A 145 4.99 -12.65 10.49
C ALA A 145 6.12 -13.11 9.57
N THR A 146 5.79 -13.77 8.46
CA THR A 146 6.81 -14.34 7.55
C THR A 146 6.64 -13.77 6.16
N VAL A 147 7.63 -12.97 5.71
CA VAL A 147 7.57 -12.26 4.44
C VAL A 147 8.80 -12.55 3.60
N ARG A 148 8.58 -12.78 2.30
CA ARG A 148 9.68 -12.86 1.34
C ARG A 148 10.32 -11.50 1.12
N SER A 149 11.62 -11.40 1.38
CA SER A 149 12.41 -10.19 1.16
C SER A 149 12.48 -9.83 -0.33
N ASN A 150 12.09 -8.61 -0.69
CA ASN A 150 12.34 -8.06 -2.04
C ASN A 150 13.83 -7.87 -2.33
N ALA A 151 14.64 -7.66 -1.29
CA ALA A 151 16.08 -7.41 -1.38
C ALA A 151 16.89 -8.66 -1.69
N THR A 152 16.59 -9.74 -0.95
CA THR A 152 17.46 -10.93 -0.87
C THR A 152 16.77 -12.18 -1.37
N GLY A 153 15.45 -12.13 -1.61
CA GLY A 153 14.63 -13.29 -1.94
C GLY A 153 14.42 -14.28 -0.78
N LYS A 154 15.12 -14.11 0.36
CA LYS A 154 15.00 -14.96 1.53
C LYS A 154 13.69 -14.69 2.29
N MET A 155 13.19 -15.69 3.01
CA MET A 155 12.10 -15.49 3.96
C MET A 155 12.63 -14.79 5.20
N LEU A 156 11.97 -13.71 5.58
CA LEU A 156 12.22 -12.97 6.81
C LEU A 156 11.09 -13.23 7.79
N GLU A 157 11.43 -13.39 9.05
CA GLU A 157 10.48 -13.46 10.16
C GLU A 157 10.53 -12.15 10.93
N PHE A 158 9.38 -11.62 11.30
CA PHE A 158 9.22 -10.36 12.01
C PHE A 158 8.49 -10.60 13.33
N GLU A 159 9.19 -10.38 14.43
CA GLU A 159 8.60 -10.40 15.77
C GLU A 159 7.85 -9.09 16.05
N SER A 160 8.39 -7.97 15.58
CA SER A 160 7.74 -6.65 15.65
C SER A 160 8.06 -5.81 14.41
N VAL A 161 7.12 -4.93 14.06
CA VAL A 161 7.28 -3.95 12.98
C VAL A 161 6.44 -2.72 13.30
N SER A 162 6.99 -1.54 13.04
CA SER A 162 6.28 -0.27 13.11
C SER A 162 6.81 0.72 12.08
N ALA A 163 5.90 1.51 11.52
CA ALA A 163 6.27 2.63 10.65
C ALA A 163 6.55 3.87 11.49
N GLY A 164 7.64 4.57 11.20
CA GLY A 164 7.92 5.90 11.75
C GLY A 164 7.17 7.01 11.01
N PRO A 165 7.46 8.28 11.34
CA PRO A 165 6.88 9.43 10.65
C PRO A 165 7.12 9.38 9.14
N ALA A 166 6.11 9.80 8.38
CA ALA A 166 6.16 9.82 6.92
C ALA A 166 6.30 11.25 6.39
N SER A 167 7.09 11.39 5.34
CA SER A 167 7.15 12.59 4.51
C SER A 167 6.37 12.37 3.21
N CYS A 168 5.90 13.44 2.61
CA CYS A 168 5.18 13.40 1.34
C CYS A 168 5.66 14.52 0.41
N SER A 169 5.72 14.23 -0.88
CA SER A 169 6.04 15.20 -1.93
C SER A 169 5.18 14.96 -3.17
N VAL A 170 4.90 16.04 -3.90
CA VAL A 170 4.16 16.04 -5.16
C VAL A 170 5.08 16.56 -6.25
N GLN A 171 5.06 15.94 -7.41
CA GLN A 171 5.71 16.46 -8.61
C GLN A 171 4.87 16.20 -9.85
N GLU A 172 5.05 17.04 -10.86
CA GLU A 172 4.48 16.83 -12.18
C GLU A 172 5.18 15.68 -12.92
N GLY A 173 4.42 14.98 -13.76
CA GLY A 173 4.95 14.03 -14.72
C GLY A 173 5.03 12.58 -14.23
N ASN A 174 5.40 11.72 -15.18
CA ASN A 174 5.49 10.27 -15.00
C ASN A 174 6.91 9.84 -14.61
N VAL A 175 7.13 9.53 -13.33
CA VAL A 175 8.43 8.99 -12.86
C VAL A 175 8.74 7.57 -13.29
N PHE A 176 7.77 6.87 -13.89
CA PHE A 176 7.94 5.52 -14.40
C PHE A 176 8.41 5.49 -15.87
N ALA A 177 8.51 6.63 -16.55
CA ALA A 177 8.79 6.73 -17.98
C ALA A 177 10.30 6.69 -18.35
N ASN A 178 11.14 6.02 -17.55
CA ASN A 178 12.58 5.90 -17.84
C ASN A 178 12.89 4.74 -18.79
#